data_AF-A0AAD8ZYF5-F1
#
_entry.id   AF-A0AAD8ZYF5-F1
#
_cell.length_a   1.000
_cell.length_b   1.000
_cell.length_c   1.000
_cell.angle_alpha   90.00
_cell.angle_beta   90.00
_cell.angle_gamma   90.00
#
_symmetry.space_group_name_H-M   'P 1'
#
loop_
_entity.id
_entity.type
_entity.pdbx_description
1 polymer ?
#
loop_
_entity_poly.entity_id
_entity_poly.type
_entity_poly.pdbx_seq_one_letter_code
_entity_poly.pdbx_strand_id
1 'polypeptide(L)'
;MVNTVSKRLTVMKAMNGDDKTDPRLKMRQVLKACWEMTGLKPSELKTVMGWKISNTNMQEALASCRTDLKLKTADSFTITSTETEPERKKCWETLGKTIFSSAIQGAIKDFDINKELLELEVDHGEGWDHLYYRFSAPDEQ
;
A
#
# COMPACT_ATOMS: atom_id res chain seq x y z
N MET A 1 -3.79 -2.49 12.94
CA MET A 1 -5.21 -2.52 13.35
C MET A 1 -6.02 -3.12 12.22
N VAL A 2 -6.98 -3.99 12.50
CA VAL A 2 -7.85 -4.58 11.47
C VAL A 2 -9.28 -4.11 11.69
N ASN A 3 -9.92 -3.64 10.61
CA ASN A 3 -11.35 -3.34 10.59
C ASN A 3 -12.09 -4.50 9.91
N THR A 4 -12.91 -5.22 10.67
CA THR A 4 -13.62 -6.42 10.21
C THR A 4 -14.84 -6.11 9.34
N VAL A 5 -15.36 -4.88 9.38
CA VAL A 5 -16.49 -4.42 8.56
C VAL A 5 -16.00 -4.00 7.18
N SER A 6 -15.04 -3.09 7.11
CA SER A 6 -14.47 -2.62 5.84
C SER A 6 -13.40 -3.56 5.25
N LYS A 7 -13.06 -4.63 5.98
CA LYS A 7 -12.03 -5.60 5.61
C LYS A 7 -10.68 -4.92 5.30
N ARG A 8 -10.29 -3.99 6.18
CA ARG A 8 -9.09 -3.15 6.05
C ARG A 8 -8.03 -3.52 7.09
N LEU A 9 -6.79 -3.70 6.63
CA LEU A 9 -5.61 -3.83 7.48
C LEU A 9 -4.85 -2.49 7.51
N THR A 10 -4.80 -1.85 8.67
CA THR A 10 -4.04 -0.60 8.88
C THR A 10 -2.68 -0.88 9.52
N VAL A 11 -1.63 -0.46 8.84
CA VAL A 11 -0.24 -0.45 9.28
C VAL A 11 0.08 0.95 9.81
N MET A 12 0.30 1.06 11.12
CA MET A 12 0.66 2.34 11.74
C MET A 12 2.16 2.50 11.79
N LYS A 13 2.67 3.66 11.37
CA LYS A 13 4.09 4.05 11.50
C LYS A 13 5.02 2.93 11.04
N ALA A 14 4.90 2.58 9.76
CA ALA A 14 5.70 1.55 9.14
C ALA A 14 7.20 1.93 9.16
N MET A 15 7.92 1.53 10.21
CA MET A 15 9.39 1.64 10.31
C MET A 15 10.08 0.52 9.51
N ASN A 16 9.46 0.06 8.42
CA ASN A 16 9.96 -1.03 7.58
C ASN A 16 11.16 -0.61 6.72
N GLY A 17 11.49 0.69 6.68
CA GLY A 17 12.73 1.19 6.09
C GLY A 17 13.97 0.58 6.75
N ASP A 18 13.89 0.26 8.05
CA ASP A 18 14.97 -0.32 8.83
C ASP A 18 15.06 -1.85 8.72
N ASP A 19 14.09 -2.49 8.06
CA ASP A 19 14.14 -3.93 7.79
C ASP A 19 15.11 -4.23 6.65
N LYS A 20 16.29 -4.75 7.01
CA LYS A 20 17.36 -5.15 6.10
C LYS A 20 17.31 -6.63 5.71
N THR A 21 16.30 -7.39 6.14
CA THR A 21 16.17 -8.80 5.72
C THR A 21 15.85 -8.92 4.23
N ASP A 22 16.43 -9.92 3.57
CA ASP A 22 16.16 -10.23 2.16
C ASP A 22 15.64 -11.69 2.04
N PRO A 23 14.36 -11.92 1.66
CA PRO A 23 13.34 -10.90 1.47
C PRO A 23 12.96 -10.23 2.81
N ARG A 24 12.32 -9.05 2.75
CA ARG A 24 11.85 -8.31 3.95
C ARG A 24 10.73 -9.08 4.67
N LEU A 25 11.13 -10.07 5.48
CA LEU A 25 10.25 -11.11 6.04
C LEU A 25 9.38 -10.61 7.18
N LYS A 26 9.90 -9.68 8.01
CA LYS A 26 9.25 -9.32 9.27
C LYS A 26 7.91 -8.64 9.05
N MET A 27 7.82 -7.74 8.07
CA MET A 27 6.58 -7.06 7.78
C MET A 27 5.52 -8.00 7.21
N ARG A 28 5.91 -8.91 6.31
CA ARG A 28 4.98 -9.88 5.70
C ARG A 28 4.37 -10.81 6.76
N GLN A 29 5.21 -11.36 7.63
CA GLN A 29 4.79 -12.22 8.73
C GLN A 29 3.91 -11.47 9.74
N VAL A 30 4.23 -10.22 10.07
CA VAL A 30 3.42 -9.39 10.98
C VAL A 30 2.06 -9.07 10.36
N LEU A 31 2.01 -8.68 9.08
CA LEU A 31 0.75 -8.44 8.39
C LEU A 31 -0.10 -9.71 8.35
N LYS A 32 0.53 -10.87 8.12
CA LYS A 32 -0.11 -12.17 8.13
C LYS A 32 -0.72 -12.51 9.48
N ALA A 33 0.08 -12.48 10.53
CA ALA A 33 -0.38 -12.75 11.88
C ALA A 33 -1.49 -11.79 12.32
N CYS A 34 -1.34 -10.48 12.05
CA CYS A 34 -2.37 -9.50 12.39
C CYS A 34 -3.71 -9.75 11.69
N TRP A 35 -3.68 -10.25 10.45
CA TRP A 35 -4.89 -10.58 9.71
C TRP A 35 -5.54 -11.87 10.23
N GLU A 36 -4.75 -12.93 10.40
CA GLU A 36 -5.23 -14.25 10.88
C GLU A 36 -5.85 -14.16 12.28
N MET A 37 -5.30 -13.31 13.17
CA MET A 37 -5.85 -13.08 14.52
C MET A 37 -7.28 -12.53 14.53
N THR A 38 -7.80 -12.05 13.40
CA THR A 38 -9.17 -11.51 13.32
C THR A 38 -10.23 -12.54 12.95
N GLY A 39 -9.83 -13.76 12.59
CA GLY A 39 -10.74 -14.79 12.08
C GLY A 39 -11.26 -14.54 10.66
N LEU A 40 -10.79 -13.47 9.99
CA LEU A 40 -11.09 -13.22 8.58
C LEU A 40 -10.24 -14.12 7.68
N LYS A 41 -10.85 -14.62 6.60
CA LYS A 41 -10.11 -15.31 5.55
C LYS A 41 -9.18 -14.33 4.85
N PRO A 42 -7.98 -14.74 4.43
CA PRO A 42 -7.11 -13.89 3.63
C PRO A 42 -7.81 -13.31 2.40
N SER A 43 -8.65 -14.11 1.71
CA SER A 43 -9.44 -13.67 0.55
C SER A 43 -10.42 -12.53 0.85
N GLU A 44 -10.78 -12.27 2.10
CA GLU A 44 -11.65 -11.16 2.46
C GLU A 44 -10.91 -9.81 2.50
N LEU A 45 -9.58 -9.78 2.48
CA LEU A 45 -8.78 -8.55 2.53
C LEU A 45 -9.04 -7.66 1.32
N LYS A 46 -9.62 -6.47 1.52
CA LYS A 46 -9.92 -5.52 0.44
C LYS A 46 -8.92 -4.37 0.37
N THR A 47 -8.39 -3.96 1.51
CA THR A 47 -7.55 -2.77 1.59
C THR A 47 -6.45 -2.93 2.62
N VAL A 48 -5.23 -2.55 2.24
CA VAL A 48 -4.14 -2.29 3.19
C VAL A 48 -3.92 -0.79 3.25
N MET A 49 -3.84 -0.23 4.45
CA MET A 49 -3.62 1.20 4.66
C MET A 49 -2.31 1.43 5.40
N GLY A 50 -1.42 2.24 4.86
CA GLY A 50 -0.31 2.85 5.60
C GLY A 50 -0.77 4.15 6.24
N TRP A 51 -0.83 4.19 7.57
CA TRP A 51 -1.20 5.39 8.34
C TRP A 51 0.05 6.15 8.78
N LYS A 52 0.07 7.46 8.51
CA LYS A 52 1.19 8.38 8.80
C LYS A 52 2.52 7.90 8.22
N ILE A 53 2.63 7.93 6.90
CA ILE A 53 3.83 7.52 6.17
C ILE A 53 5.02 8.40 6.59
N SER A 54 6.06 7.75 7.11
CA SER A 54 7.32 8.39 7.54
C SER A 54 8.56 7.73 6.94
N ASN A 55 8.38 6.77 6.02
CA ASN A 55 9.48 6.07 5.36
C ASN A 55 10.06 6.98 4.26
N THR A 56 11.35 7.28 4.32
CA THR A 56 12.04 8.17 3.39
C THR A 56 11.85 7.76 1.92
N ASN A 57 12.01 6.48 1.59
CA ASN A 57 11.84 5.98 0.22
C ASN A 57 10.41 6.19 -0.29
N MET A 58 9.40 6.06 0.57
CA MET A 58 8.02 6.35 0.19
C MET A 58 7.78 7.86 0.07
N GLN A 59 8.29 8.67 1.00
CA GLN A 59 8.13 10.13 0.95
C GLN A 59 8.78 10.74 -0.30
N GLU A 60 9.95 10.26 -0.69
CA GLU A 60 10.64 10.63 -1.94
C GLU A 60 9.80 10.24 -3.17
N ALA A 61 9.24 9.03 -3.19
CA ALA A 61 8.36 8.57 -4.26
C ALA A 61 7.09 9.43 -4.38
N LEU A 62 6.45 9.76 -3.25
CA LEU A 62 5.28 10.63 -3.20
C LEU A 62 5.59 12.05 -3.68
N ALA A 63 6.72 12.61 -3.26
CA ALA A 63 7.17 13.92 -3.73
C ALA A 63 7.42 13.92 -5.23
N SER A 64 8.11 12.91 -5.76
CA SER A 64 8.34 12.75 -7.21
C SER A 64 7.03 12.66 -7.98
N CYS A 65 6.08 11.83 -7.51
CA CYS A 65 4.75 11.72 -8.11
C CYS A 65 4.03 13.07 -8.16
N ARG A 66 4.01 13.83 -7.05
CA ARG A 66 3.37 15.15 -7.01
C ARG A 66 4.01 16.12 -7.99
N THR A 67 5.34 16.12 -8.10
CA THR A 67 6.05 16.94 -9.08
C THR A 67 5.67 16.56 -10.51
N ASP A 68 5.72 15.27 -10.87
CA ASP A 68 5.40 14.78 -12.21
C ASP A 68 3.93 15.08 -12.59
N LEU A 69 3.02 14.96 -11.63
CA LEU A 69 1.58 15.21 -11.80
C LEU A 69 1.19 16.69 -11.65
N LYS A 70 2.17 17.60 -11.42
CA LYS A 70 1.96 19.04 -11.21
C LYS A 70 0.99 19.35 -10.05
N LEU A 71 1.05 18.55 -9.00
CA LEU A 71 0.28 18.70 -7.77
C LEU A 71 1.09 19.45 -6.71
N LYS A 72 0.39 20.07 -5.75
CA LYS A 72 1.04 20.67 -4.57
C LYS A 72 1.50 19.56 -3.61
N THR A 73 2.43 19.91 -2.73
CA THR A 73 3.05 18.99 -1.75
C THR A 73 2.04 18.26 -0.86
N ALA A 74 0.89 18.86 -0.60
CA ALA A 74 -0.16 18.34 0.28
C ALA A 74 -1.42 17.91 -0.48
N ASP A 75 -1.37 17.83 -1.81
CA ASP A 75 -2.52 17.36 -2.57
C ASP A 75 -2.63 15.83 -2.44
N SER A 76 -3.85 15.38 -2.18
CA SER A 76 -4.27 13.97 -2.29
C SER A 76 -4.41 13.59 -3.76
N PHE A 77 -4.13 12.32 -4.09
CA PHE A 77 -4.25 11.83 -5.46
C PHE A 77 -4.45 10.32 -5.51
N THR A 78 -4.92 9.83 -6.65
CA THR A 78 -5.19 8.42 -6.88
C THR A 78 -4.56 7.99 -8.20
N ILE A 79 -3.97 6.80 -8.23
CA ILE A 79 -3.33 6.18 -9.40
C ILE A 79 -3.79 4.72 -9.46
N THR A 80 -4.14 4.26 -10.67
CA THR A 80 -4.67 2.90 -10.89
C THR A 80 -3.67 2.00 -11.62
N SER A 81 -3.96 0.70 -11.68
CA SER A 81 -3.17 -0.26 -12.47
C SER A 81 -3.35 -0.10 -13.98
N THR A 82 -4.38 0.63 -14.41
CA THR A 82 -4.77 0.82 -15.82
C THR A 82 -4.34 2.18 -16.39
N GLU A 83 -3.42 2.88 -15.72
CA GLU A 83 -2.95 4.20 -16.18
C GLU A 83 -2.25 4.12 -17.54
N THR A 84 -2.71 4.96 -18.46
CA THR A 84 -2.15 5.08 -19.82
C THR A 84 -1.31 6.33 -19.99
N GLU A 85 -1.57 7.38 -19.22
CA GLU A 85 -0.83 8.65 -19.27
C GLU A 85 0.61 8.45 -18.73
N PRO A 86 1.65 8.91 -19.45
CA PRO A 86 3.04 8.62 -19.10
C PRO A 86 3.44 8.96 -17.66
N GLU A 87 3.05 10.14 -17.17
CA GLU A 87 3.37 10.62 -15.82
C GLU A 87 2.64 9.81 -14.74
N ARG A 88 1.38 9.44 -14.99
CA ARG A 88 0.58 8.63 -14.06
C ARG A 88 1.08 7.19 -14.00
N LYS A 89 1.44 6.62 -15.16
CA LYS A 89 2.07 5.30 -15.25
C LYS A 89 3.43 5.28 -14.54
N LYS A 90 4.27 6.29 -14.76
CA LYS A 90 5.54 6.44 -14.03
C LYS A 90 5.31 6.51 -12.53
N CYS A 91 4.31 7.26 -12.08
CA CYS A 91 3.96 7.32 -10.66
C CYS A 91 3.53 5.96 -10.11
N TRP A 92 2.67 5.21 -10.83
CA TRP A 92 2.28 3.84 -10.46
C TRP A 92 3.50 2.94 -10.26
N GLU A 93 4.40 2.91 -11.24
CA GLU A 93 5.61 2.09 -11.19
C GLU A 93 6.55 2.52 -10.05
N THR A 94 6.68 3.83 -9.80
CA THR A 94 7.54 4.39 -8.75
C THR A 94 7.02 4.02 -7.38
N LEU A 95 5.73 4.24 -7.11
CA LEU A 95 5.10 3.86 -5.85
C LEU A 95 5.10 2.34 -5.64
N GLY A 96 4.86 1.56 -6.69
CA GLY A 96 4.88 0.10 -6.65
C GLY A 96 6.25 -0.49 -6.28
N LYS A 97 7.35 0.15 -6.67
CA LYS A 97 8.73 -0.27 -6.38
C LYS A 97 9.24 0.14 -5.01
N THR A 98 8.47 0.93 -4.25
CA THR A 98 8.90 1.31 -2.91
C THR A 98 9.01 0.09 -2.00
N ILE A 99 9.84 0.23 -0.98
CA ILE A 99 10.05 -0.77 0.07
C ILE A 99 8.73 -1.18 0.73
N PHE A 100 7.87 -0.20 1.02
CA PHE A 100 6.59 -0.43 1.69
C PHE A 100 5.59 -1.13 0.78
N SER A 101 5.47 -0.71 -0.48
CA SER A 101 4.63 -1.41 -1.47
C SER A 101 5.10 -2.84 -1.71
N SER A 102 6.40 -3.07 -1.83
CA SER A 102 6.98 -4.41 -2.02
C SER A 102 6.70 -5.35 -0.84
N ALA A 103 6.69 -4.82 0.39
CA ALA A 103 6.35 -5.60 1.57
C ALA A 103 4.85 -5.97 1.59
N ILE A 104 3.98 -5.03 1.21
CA ILE A 104 2.54 -5.27 1.13
C ILE A 104 2.21 -6.29 0.05
N GLN A 105 2.69 -6.10 -1.18
CA GLN A 105 2.46 -7.04 -2.29
C GLN A 105 3.00 -8.44 -1.96
N GLY A 106 4.17 -8.52 -1.33
CA GLY A 106 4.71 -9.79 -0.84
C GLY A 106 3.82 -10.45 0.21
N ALA A 107 3.24 -9.68 1.15
CA ALA A 107 2.30 -10.21 2.13
C ALA A 107 1.03 -10.76 1.47
N ILE A 108 0.48 -10.07 0.47
CA ILE A 108 -0.67 -10.56 -0.33
C ILE A 108 -0.35 -11.88 -1.02
N LYS A 109 0.85 -12.00 -1.59
CA LYS A 109 1.31 -13.26 -2.19
C LYS A 109 1.47 -14.38 -1.15
N ASP A 110 2.04 -14.08 0.02
CA ASP A 110 2.24 -15.05 1.12
C ASP A 110 0.94 -15.48 1.81
N PHE A 111 -0.13 -14.70 1.63
CA PHE A 111 -1.48 -15.06 2.00
C PHE A 111 -2.13 -16.07 1.04
N ASP A 112 -1.46 -16.40 -0.07
CA ASP A 112 -1.99 -17.23 -1.17
C ASP A 112 -3.33 -16.69 -1.72
N ILE A 113 -3.47 -15.36 -1.72
CA ILE A 113 -4.62 -14.70 -2.31
C ILE A 113 -4.22 -14.25 -3.71
N ASN A 114 -4.87 -14.81 -4.74
CA ASN A 114 -4.70 -14.34 -6.11
C ASN A 114 -5.44 -13.02 -6.34
N LYS A 115 -4.99 -11.96 -5.66
CA LYS A 115 -5.55 -10.61 -5.74
C LYS A 115 -4.54 -9.66 -6.37
N GLU A 116 -5.05 -8.86 -7.28
CA GLU A 116 -4.26 -7.85 -7.97
C GLU A 116 -4.43 -6.51 -7.27
N LEU A 117 -3.34 -5.75 -7.17
CA LEU A 117 -3.38 -4.37 -6.71
C LEU A 117 -3.99 -3.51 -7.84
N LEU A 118 -5.15 -2.92 -7.59
CA LEU A 118 -5.90 -2.14 -8.59
C LEU A 118 -5.65 -0.65 -8.46
N GLU A 119 -5.44 -0.17 -7.23
CA GLU A 119 -5.40 1.26 -6.96
C GLU A 119 -4.51 1.59 -5.77
N LEU A 120 -3.83 2.73 -5.91
CA LEU A 120 -3.10 3.42 -4.86
C LEU A 120 -3.73 4.80 -4.68
N GLU A 121 -4.29 5.05 -3.49
CA GLU A 121 -4.78 6.37 -3.09
C GLU A 121 -3.87 6.96 -2.02
N VAL A 122 -3.41 8.18 -2.27
CA VAL A 122 -2.68 9.01 -1.33
C VAL A 122 -3.63 10.06 -0.79
N ASP A 123 -3.84 10.04 0.52
CA ASP A 123 -4.63 11.02 1.25
C ASP A 123 -3.71 11.83 2.17
N HIS A 124 -3.63 13.14 1.96
CA HIS A 124 -2.90 14.03 2.84
C HIS A 124 -3.83 14.60 3.92
N GLY A 125 -3.82 13.97 5.10
CA GLY A 125 -4.70 14.31 6.22
C GLY A 125 -3.92 14.47 7.52
N GLU A 126 -4.30 15.46 8.33
CA GLU A 126 -3.68 15.73 9.65
C GLU A 126 -2.17 16.02 9.59
N GLY A 127 -1.68 16.56 8.46
CA GLY A 127 -0.26 16.86 8.25
C GLY A 127 0.61 15.65 7.89
N TRP A 128 -0.01 14.53 7.52
CA TRP A 128 0.69 13.32 7.09
C TRP A 128 0.04 12.73 5.85
N ASP A 129 0.86 12.05 5.04
CA ASP A 129 0.34 11.18 3.99
C ASP A 129 -0.11 9.84 4.56
N HIS A 130 -1.28 9.40 4.10
CA HIS A 130 -1.80 8.05 4.28
C HIS A 130 -1.93 7.40 2.91
N LEU A 131 -1.60 6.12 2.81
CA LEU A 131 -1.60 5.40 1.55
C LEU A 131 -2.53 4.20 1.62
N TYR A 132 -3.49 4.11 0.71
CA TYR A 132 -4.43 3.01 0.60
C TYR A 132 -4.09 2.16 -0.62
N TYR A 133 -3.89 0.86 -0.36
CA TYR A 133 -3.70 -0.18 -1.35
C TYR A 133 -5.01 -0.93 -1.50
N ARG A 134 -5.70 -0.77 -2.63
CA ARG A 134 -6.96 -1.47 -2.89
C ARG A 134 -6.72 -2.64 -3.84
N PHE A 135 -7.23 -3.80 -3.45
CA PHE A 135 -7.05 -5.06 -4.17
C PHE A 135 -8.35 -5.51 -4.82
N SER A 136 -8.25 -6.32 -5.86
CA SER A 136 -9.41 -6.93 -6.52
C SER A 136 -10.31 -7.71 -5.56
N ALA A 137 -11.60 -7.77 -5.88
CA ALA A 137 -12.52 -8.65 -5.17
C ALA A 137 -12.12 -10.11 -5.43
N PRO A 138 -12.35 -11.03 -4.47
CA PRO A 138 -12.02 -12.44 -4.66
C PRO A 138 -12.88 -13.15 -5.74
N ASP A 139 -13.94 -12.51 -6.27
CA ASP A 139 -14.92 -13.13 -7.17
C ASP A 139 -15.18 -12.34 -8.49
N GLU A 140 -14.18 -11.66 -9.05
CA GLU A 140 -14.25 -11.06 -10.40
C GLU A 140 -13.37 -11.81 -11.42
N GLN A 141 -13.54 -13.13 -11.50
CA GLN A 141 -13.19 -13.96 -12.67
C GLN A 141 -14.36 -14.87 -13.03
#